data_AF-A0A7C3S3D1-F1
#
_entry.id   AF-A0A7C3S3D1-F1
#
_cell.length_a   1.000
_cell.length_b   1.000
_cell.length_c   1.000
_cell.angle_alpha   90.00
_cell.angle_beta   90.00
_cell.angle_gamma   90.00
#
_symmetry.space_group_name_H-M   'P 1'
#
loop_
_entity.id
_entity.type
_entity.pdbx_description
1 polymer ?
#
loop_
_entity_poly.entity_id
_entity_poly.type
_entity_poly.pdbx_seq_one_letter_code
_entity_poly.pdbx_strand_id
1 'polypeptide(L)'
;MKNFADGIMNKWASLASEDSSLFLKDKLDQLGKRRKEIETGIQALEEMIQEIERESVTQELVMLALNKFTDVFDHIQPYQQKELLSLVLHKAILVPDSIKIALYGRPPETGLLSLYESEIRSQTPIWLPG
;
A
#
# COMPACT_ATOMS: atom_id res chain seq x y z
N MET A 1 -38.60 1.11 11.73
CA MET A 1 -37.82 1.99 12.63
C MET A 1 -38.65 3.09 13.31
N LYS A 2 -39.67 3.71 12.68
CA LYS A 2 -40.51 4.76 13.30
C LYS A 2 -41.06 4.39 14.70
N ASN A 3 -41.65 3.21 14.84
CA ASN A 3 -42.30 2.80 16.10
C ASN A 3 -41.38 2.66 17.33
N PHE A 4 -40.07 2.45 17.15
CA PHE A 4 -39.15 2.33 18.29
C PHE A 4 -38.74 3.71 18.82
N ALA A 5 -38.44 4.64 17.92
CA ALA A 5 -38.18 6.03 18.29
C ALA A 5 -39.40 6.67 18.96
N ASP A 6 -40.61 6.40 18.43
CA ASP A 6 -41.85 6.89 19.00
C ASP A 6 -42.15 6.27 20.39
N GLY A 7 -41.85 4.97 20.57
CA GLY A 7 -41.99 4.28 21.86
C GLY A 7 -41.00 4.75 22.92
N ILE A 8 -39.80 5.14 22.50
CA ILE A 8 -38.78 5.77 23.34
C ILE A 8 -39.28 7.18 23.72
N MET A 9 -39.70 8.01 22.76
CA MET A 9 -40.22 9.37 22.99
C MET A 9 -41.46 9.40 23.92
N ASN A 10 -42.35 8.42 23.86
CA ASN A 10 -43.48 8.35 24.79
C ASN A 10 -43.05 7.99 26.22
N LYS A 11 -42.03 7.13 26.38
CA LYS A 11 -41.40 6.90 27.70
C LYS A 11 -40.66 8.16 28.19
N TRP A 12 -40.15 8.99 27.28
CA TRP A 12 -39.48 10.26 27.61
C TRP A 12 -40.45 11.30 28.15
N ALA A 13 -41.61 11.45 27.51
CA ALA A 13 -42.66 12.34 27.97
C ALA A 13 -43.14 11.98 29.39
N SER A 14 -43.12 10.69 29.75
CA SER A 14 -43.53 10.21 31.08
C SER A 14 -42.47 10.39 32.19
N LEU A 15 -41.20 10.61 31.83
CA LEU A 15 -40.07 10.74 32.77
C LEU A 15 -39.58 12.19 32.93
N ALA A 16 -40.11 13.12 32.15
CA ALA A 16 -39.73 14.53 32.13
C ALA A 16 -40.32 15.28 33.34
N SER A 17 -39.62 15.24 34.47
CA SER A 17 -39.58 16.38 35.39
C SER A 17 -38.61 17.42 34.83
N GLU A 18 -38.73 18.68 35.24
CA GLU A 18 -37.93 19.79 34.70
C GLU A 18 -36.41 19.49 34.76
N ASP A 19 -35.93 18.91 35.87
CA ASP A 19 -34.52 18.54 36.07
C ASP A 19 -34.07 17.32 35.24
N SER A 20 -34.93 16.30 35.06
CA SER A 20 -34.57 15.11 34.27
C SER A 20 -34.51 15.44 32.77
N SER A 21 -35.32 16.40 32.31
CA SER A 21 -35.31 16.85 30.92
C SER A 21 -34.00 17.54 30.52
N LEU A 22 -33.42 18.34 31.44
CA LEU A 22 -32.14 19.03 31.23
C LEU A 22 -30.97 18.04 31.17
N PHE A 23 -30.94 17.07 32.09
CA PHE A 23 -29.94 16.01 32.10
C PHE A 23 -29.98 15.15 30.82
N LEU A 24 -31.18 14.79 30.36
CA LEU A 24 -31.35 13.99 29.15
C LEU A 24 -30.95 14.76 27.88
N LYS A 25 -31.25 16.05 27.81
CA LYS A 25 -30.80 16.92 26.73
C LYS A 25 -29.27 17.00 26.68
N ASP A 26 -28.61 17.17 27.83
CA ASP A 26 -27.15 17.16 27.92
C ASP A 26 -26.55 15.82 27.45
N LYS A 27 -27.18 14.69 27.80
CA LYS A 27 -26.74 13.37 27.33
C LYS A 27 -26.95 13.17 25.83
N LEU A 28 -28.04 13.66 25.25
CA LEU A 28 -28.26 13.66 23.81
C LEU A 28 -27.22 14.52 23.09
N ASP A 29 -26.92 15.71 23.62
CA ASP A 29 -25.91 16.60 23.06
C ASP A 29 -24.51 15.95 23.12
N GLN A 30 -24.19 15.26 24.21
CA GLN A 30 -22.96 14.47 24.34
C GLN A 30 -22.90 13.32 23.31
N LEU A 31 -24.00 12.60 23.10
CA LEU A 31 -24.08 11.55 22.08
C LEU A 31 -23.96 12.13 20.67
N GLY A 32 -24.58 13.28 20.40
CA GLY A 32 -24.46 13.99 19.13
C GLY A 32 -23.03 14.43 18.83
N LYS A 33 -22.33 14.99 19.83
CA LYS A 33 -20.90 15.33 19.73
C LYS A 33 -20.05 14.10 19.47
N ARG A 34 -20.23 13.03 20.25
CA ARG A 34 -19.47 11.80 20.10
C ARG A 34 -19.72 11.13 18.75
N ARG A 35 -20.95 11.15 18.25
CA ARG A 35 -21.27 10.68 16.90
C ARG A 35 -20.52 11.49 15.84
N LYS A 36 -20.51 12.82 15.95
CA LYS A 36 -19.80 13.70 15.01
C LYS A 36 -18.29 13.49 15.05
N GLU A 37 -17.72 13.30 16.23
CA GLU A 37 -16.29 12.97 16.40
C GLU A 37 -15.95 11.64 15.72
N ILE A 38 -16.79 10.61 15.88
CA ILE A 38 -16.61 9.32 15.21
C ILE A 38 -16.73 9.47 13.69
N GLU A 39 -17.74 10.18 13.18
CA GLU A 39 -17.91 10.42 11.73
C GLU A 39 -16.70 11.14 11.14
N THR A 40 -16.19 12.16 11.84
CA THR A 40 -14.98 12.89 11.40
C THR A 40 -13.74 11.98 11.44
N GLY A 41 -13.61 11.14 12.47
CA GLY A 41 -12.50 10.19 12.59
C GLY A 41 -12.53 9.11 11.51
N ILE A 42 -13.72 8.61 11.14
CA ILE A 42 -13.89 7.68 10.03
C ILE A 42 -13.44 8.33 8.72
N GLN A 43 -13.88 9.56 8.46
CA GLN A 43 -13.50 10.28 7.24
C GLN A 43 -11.98 10.48 7.15
N ALA A 44 -11.33 10.86 8.26
CA ALA A 44 -9.87 10.99 8.29
C ALA A 44 -9.14 9.65 8.05
N LEU A 45 -9.68 8.54 8.58
CA LEU A 45 -9.12 7.20 8.34
C LEU A 45 -9.27 6.78 6.88
N GLU A 46 -10.41 7.06 6.25
CA GLU A 46 -10.64 6.79 4.83
C GLU A 46 -9.67 7.58 3.94
N GLU A 47 -9.42 8.85 4.26
CA GLU A 47 -8.43 9.69 3.56
C GLU A 47 -7.01 9.11 3.69
N MET A 48 -6.60 8.71 4.89
CA MET A 48 -5.29 8.07 5.11
C MET A 48 -5.16 6.73 4.39
N ILE A 49 -6.21 5.90 4.35
CA ILE A 49 -6.20 4.63 3.61
C ILE A 49 -6.01 4.90 2.12
N GLN A 50 -6.70 5.89 1.56
CA GLN A 50 -6.55 6.25 0.15
C GLN A 50 -5.13 6.77 -0.18
N GLU A 51 -4.52 7.53 0.73
CA GLU A 51 -3.14 7.98 0.57
C GLU A 51 -2.16 6.79 0.56
N ILE A 52 -2.31 5.88 1.52
CA ILE A 52 -1.49 4.65 1.59
C ILE A 52 -1.69 3.80 0.33
N GLU A 53 -2.92 3.61 -0.14
CA GLU A 53 -3.19 2.84 -1.37
C GLU A 53 -2.57 3.49 -2.61
N ARG A 54 -2.61 4.83 -2.70
CA ARG A 54 -1.96 5.58 -3.81
C ARG A 54 -0.44 5.48 -3.77
N GLU A 55 0.15 5.50 -2.58
CA GLU A 55 1.59 5.36 -2.39
C GLU A 55 2.05 3.90 -2.43
N SER A 56 1.11 2.95 -2.36
CA SER A 56 1.43 1.53 -2.39
C SER A 56 1.98 1.14 -3.76
N VAL A 57 3.23 0.69 -3.76
CA VAL A 57 3.89 0.16 -4.95
C VAL A 57 3.61 -1.33 -5.01
N THR A 58 2.78 -1.75 -5.98
CA THR A 58 2.47 -3.16 -6.20
C THR A 58 3.57 -3.85 -7.01
N GLN A 59 3.66 -5.18 -6.88
CA GLN A 59 4.60 -5.98 -7.67
C GLN A 59 4.35 -5.80 -9.18
N GLU A 60 3.09 -5.69 -9.61
CA GLU A 60 2.72 -5.47 -11.01
C GLU A 60 3.24 -4.13 -11.52
N LEU A 61 3.17 -3.07 -10.71
CA LEU A 61 3.71 -1.75 -11.07
C LEU A 61 5.22 -1.77 -11.21
N VAL A 62 5.93 -2.45 -10.30
CA VAL A 62 7.39 -2.65 -10.40
C VAL A 62 7.74 -3.42 -11.67
N MET A 63 7.01 -4.50 -11.97
CA MET A 63 7.24 -5.29 -13.19
C MET A 63 6.96 -4.49 -14.46
N LEU A 64 5.91 -3.66 -14.49
CA LEU A 64 5.64 -2.76 -15.60
C LEU A 64 6.76 -1.72 -15.80
N ALA A 65 7.30 -1.18 -14.71
CA ALA A 65 8.43 -0.26 -14.76
C ALA A 65 9.70 -0.94 -15.29
N LEU A 66 10.01 -2.15 -14.81
CA LEU A 66 11.15 -2.94 -15.27
C LEU A 66 11.05 -3.33 -16.76
N ASN A 67 9.84 -3.55 -17.29
CA ASN A 67 9.67 -3.80 -18.72
C ASN A 67 10.02 -2.58 -19.59
N LYS A 68 9.85 -1.37 -19.07
CA LYS A 68 10.25 -0.12 -19.76
C LYS A 68 11.71 0.24 -19.56
N PHE A 69 12.46 -0.57 -18.81
CA PHE A 69 13.86 -0.30 -18.47
C PHE A 69 14.71 -0.10 -19.72
N THR A 70 14.60 -1.00 -20.71
CA THR A 70 15.36 -0.92 -21.97
C THR A 70 15.03 0.34 -22.76
N ASP A 71 13.74 0.70 -22.81
CA ASP A 71 13.27 1.85 -23.57
C ASP A 71 13.86 3.15 -23.01
N VAL A 72 14.11 3.22 -21.71
CA VAL A 72 14.66 4.41 -21.05
C VAL A 72 16.18 4.38 -21.01
N PHE A 73 16.78 3.21 -20.79
CA PHE A 73 18.22 3.06 -20.56
C PHE A 73 19.07 3.67 -21.69
N ASP A 74 18.67 3.49 -22.94
CA ASP A 74 19.43 3.98 -24.11
C ASP A 74 19.29 5.50 -24.34
N HIS A 75 18.31 6.15 -23.70
CA HIS A 75 17.97 7.56 -23.93
C HIS A 75 18.40 8.50 -22.79
N ILE A 76 18.96 7.96 -21.70
CA ILE A 76 19.38 8.73 -20.53
C ILE A 76 20.91 8.94 -20.49
N GLN A 77 21.35 9.93 -19.71
CA GLN A 77 22.78 10.23 -19.61
C GLN A 77 23.56 9.12 -18.88
N PRO A 78 24.85 8.91 -19.17
CA PRO A 78 25.64 7.82 -18.58
C PRO A 78 25.60 7.75 -17.04
N TYR A 79 25.54 8.91 -16.35
CA TYR A 79 25.41 8.92 -14.90
C TYR A 79 24.06 8.35 -14.44
N GLN A 80 22.98 8.63 -15.18
CA GLN A 80 21.63 8.13 -14.91
C GLN A 80 21.52 6.65 -15.28
N GLN A 81 22.20 6.20 -16.33
CA GLN A 81 22.30 4.78 -16.67
C GLN A 81 22.91 3.98 -15.52
N LYS A 82 23.97 4.50 -14.91
CA LYS A 82 24.61 3.87 -13.74
C LYS A 82 23.66 3.78 -12.55
N GLU A 83 22.97 4.88 -12.22
CA GLU A 83 21.98 4.91 -11.14
C GLU A 83 20.84 3.91 -11.42
N LEU A 84 20.30 3.90 -12.63
CA LEU A 84 19.23 3.01 -13.03
C LEU A 84 19.67 1.53 -12.97
N LEU A 85 20.89 1.22 -13.39
CA LEU A 85 21.46 -0.13 -13.28
C LEU A 85 21.61 -0.56 -11.81
N SER A 86 21.97 0.35 -10.90
CA SER A 86 22.11 0.04 -9.48
C SER A 86 20.80 -0.40 -8.82
N LEU A 87 19.65 0.05 -9.36
CA LEU A 87 18.33 -0.34 -8.87
C LEU A 87 17.93 -1.77 -9.27
N VAL A 88 18.48 -2.28 -10.37
CA VAL A 88 18.13 -3.60 -10.93
C VAL A 88 19.20 -4.64 -10.65
N LEU A 89 20.44 -4.22 -10.39
CA LEU A 89 21.55 -5.11 -10.07
C LEU A 89 21.44 -5.64 -8.64
N HIS A 90 21.20 -6.94 -8.48
CA HIS A 90 21.23 -7.60 -7.18
C HIS A 90 22.67 -7.93 -6.77
N LYS A 91 23.45 -8.57 -7.65
CA LYS A 91 24.82 -8.99 -7.36
C LYS A 91 25.63 -9.19 -8.62
N ALA A 92 26.92 -8.83 -8.59
CA ALA A 92 27.89 -9.20 -9.61
C ALA A 92 29.06 -9.92 -8.95
N ILE A 93 29.50 -11.04 -9.53
CA ILE A 93 30.65 -11.82 -9.10
C ILE A 93 31.60 -11.95 -10.28
N LEU A 94 32.84 -11.52 -10.07
CA LEU A 94 33.93 -11.72 -11.02
C LEU A 94 34.59 -13.08 -10.76
N VAL A 95 34.68 -13.88 -11.81
CA VAL A 95 35.35 -15.18 -11.87
C VAL A 95 36.48 -15.03 -12.91
N PRO A 96 37.60 -15.77 -12.83
CA PRO A 96 38.75 -15.57 -13.73
C PRO A 96 38.40 -15.48 -15.22
N ASP A 97 37.45 -16.29 -15.68
CA ASP A 97 37.06 -16.37 -17.09
C ASP A 97 35.64 -15.83 -17.37
N SER A 98 34.93 -15.30 -16.37
CA SER A 98 33.55 -14.84 -16.56
C SER A 98 33.06 -13.85 -15.50
N ILE A 99 32.03 -13.08 -15.84
CA ILE A 99 31.29 -12.27 -14.88
C ILE A 99 29.90 -12.89 -14.73
N LYS A 100 29.51 -13.19 -13.49
CA LYS A 100 28.16 -13.65 -13.16
C LYS A 100 27.35 -12.48 -12.61
N ILE A 101 26.25 -12.14 -13.27
CA ILE A 101 25.38 -11.03 -12.90
C ILE A 101 24.02 -11.58 -12.51
N ALA A 102 23.53 -11.19 -11.34
CA ALA A 102 22.17 -11.43 -10.87
C ALA A 102 21.40 -10.10 -10.88
N LEU A 103 20.26 -10.10 -11.56
CA LEU A 103 19.36 -8.95 -11.68
C LEU A 103 18.03 -9.24 -10.98
N TYR A 104 17.40 -8.21 -10.45
CA TYR A 104 16.00 -8.28 -10.01
C TYR A 104 15.08 -8.31 -11.24
N GLY A 105 14.04 -9.14 -11.19
CA GLY A 105 13.05 -9.26 -12.25
C GLY A 105 13.48 -10.11 -13.46
N ARG A 106 12.80 -9.93 -14.60
CA ARG A 106 13.14 -10.63 -15.84
C ARG A 106 14.21 -9.81 -16.57
N PRO A 107 15.41 -10.35 -16.82
CA PRO A 107 16.40 -9.67 -17.64
C PRO A 107 15.82 -9.38 -19.03
N PRO A 108 16.04 -8.19 -19.59
CA PRO A 108 15.52 -7.87 -20.91
C PRO A 108 16.20 -8.72 -21.99
N GLU A 109 15.45 -9.09 -23.02
CA GLU A 109 15.96 -9.86 -24.16
C GLU A 109 16.78 -8.97 -25.10
N THR A 110 17.87 -8.41 -24.58
CA THR A 110 18.77 -7.51 -25.34
C THR A 110 19.78 -8.27 -26.19
N GLY A 111 19.79 -9.61 -26.16
CA GLY A 111 20.76 -10.46 -26.87
C GLY A 111 22.21 -10.33 -26.38
N LEU A 112 22.52 -9.33 -25.55
CA LEU A 112 23.84 -9.06 -24.96
C LEU A 112 24.17 -10.04 -23.82
N LEU A 113 23.16 -10.51 -23.11
CA LEU A 113 23.28 -11.56 -22.12
C LEU A 113 22.72 -12.83 -22.74
N SER A 114 23.60 -13.71 -23.22
CA SER A 114 23.22 -15.09 -23.53
C SER A 114 22.76 -15.74 -22.22
N LEU A 115 21.46 -15.63 -21.98
CA LEU A 115 20.79 -16.31 -20.89
C LEU A 115 20.79 -17.79 -21.29
N TYR A 116 21.85 -18.49 -20.89
CA TYR A 116 21.77 -19.93 -20.74
C TYR A 116 20.49 -20.20 -19.97
N GLU A 117 19.53 -20.89 -20.60
CA GLU A 117 18.36 -21.47 -19.97
C GLU A 117 18.85 -22.41 -18.87
N SER A 118 19.21 -21.84 -17.73
CA SER A 118 19.63 -22.59 -16.59
C SER A 118 18.33 -22.88 -15.86
N GLU A 119 17.98 -24.14 -15.83
CA GLU A 119 16.93 -24.83 -15.06
C GLU A 119 16.93 -24.50 -13.54
N ILE A 120 17.70 -23.49 -13.12
CA ILE A 120 17.92 -23.00 -11.76
C ILE A 120 16.80 -22.03 -11.33
N ARG A 121 15.84 -21.73 -12.21
CA ARG A 121 14.77 -20.74 -11.94
C ARG A 121 13.75 -21.18 -10.88
N SER A 122 13.83 -22.40 -10.36
CA SER A 122 12.93 -22.94 -9.33
C SER A 122 13.61 -23.48 -8.07
N GLN A 123 14.93 -23.42 -7.94
CA GLN A 123 15.57 -23.82 -6.69
C GLN A 123 15.63 -22.63 -5.74
N THR A 124 14.89 -22.70 -4.64
CA THR A 124 15.10 -21.86 -3.46
C THR A 124 16.59 -21.89 -3.15
N PRO A 125 17.33 -20.77 -3.30
CA PRO A 125 18.75 -20.79 -3.04
C PRO A 125 18.98 -21.18 -1.58
N ILE A 126 19.93 -22.08 -1.33
CA ILE A 126 20.33 -22.66 -0.02
C ILE A 126 20.74 -21.59 1.02
N TRP A 127 20.69 -20.31 0.66
CA TRP A 127 21.19 -19.16 1.43
C TRP A 127 20.08 -18.29 2.03
N LEU A 128 18.80 -18.67 1.88
CA LEU A 128 17.72 -18.05 2.65
C LEU A 128 17.61 -18.74 4.02
N PRO A 129 17.72 -18.04 5.16
CA PRO A 129 17.29 -18.59 6.44
C PRO A 129 15.75 -18.72 6.42
N GLY A 130 15.25 -19.84 6.96
CA GLY A 130 13.82 -20.09 7.13
C GLY A 130 13.18 -19.18 8.18
#